data_AF-A0A9C9GBF1-F1
#
_entry.id   AF-A0A9C9GBF1-F1
#
_cell.length_a   1.000
_cell.length_b   1.000
_cell.length_c   1.000
_cell.angle_alpha   90.00
_cell.angle_beta   90.00
_cell.angle_gamma   90.00
#
_symmetry.space_group_name_H-M   'P 1'
#
loop_
_entity.id
_entity.type
_entity.pdbx_description
1 polymer ?
#
loop_
_entity_poly.entity_id
_entity_poly.type
_entity_poly.pdbx_seq_one_letter_code
_entity_poly.pdbx_strand_id
1 'polypeptide(L)'
;MKRDLKARLTDLRRTGEVRTGRQFAESLQSGREDRLFPGEGREEETLFGRCYIREMLFPLSYQHGISRLSGISSCCGTDLALSARDRSLNDFNPREALFLDIETTGLSGGTGTWA
;
A
#
# COMPACT_ATOMS: atom_id res chain seq x y z
N MET A 1 29.10 -11.89 20.40
CA MET A 1 29.65 -10.85 19.52
C MET A 1 28.55 -9.81 19.23
N LYS A 2 28.24 -8.93 20.20
CA LYS A 2 27.28 -7.84 20.01
C LYS A 2 27.94 -6.83 19.05
N ARG A 3 27.71 -6.99 17.74
CA ARG A 3 28.10 -5.98 16.75
C ARG A 3 27.55 -4.65 17.25
N ASP A 4 28.41 -3.64 17.36
CA ASP A 4 28.06 -2.32 17.86
C ASP A 4 26.93 -1.75 16.99
N LEU A 5 25.71 -1.88 17.51
CA LEU A 5 24.48 -1.51 16.83
C LEU A 5 24.49 -0.02 16.46
N LYS A 6 25.23 0.77 17.25
CA LYS A 6 25.39 2.21 17.06
C LYS A 6 26.28 2.50 15.85
N ALA A 7 27.38 1.79 15.69
CA ALA A 7 28.23 1.89 14.50
C ALA A 7 27.44 1.49 13.24
N ARG A 8 26.70 0.37 13.29
CA ARG A 8 25.90 -0.09 12.16
C ARG A 8 24.76 0.87 11.80
N LEU A 9 24.07 1.45 12.78
CA LEU A 9 23.05 2.46 12.55
C LEU A 9 23.64 3.75 11.96
N THR A 10 24.86 4.11 12.38
CA THR A 10 25.57 5.28 11.85
C THR A 10 25.93 5.07 10.38
N ASP A 11 26.40 3.87 10.01
CA ASP A 11 26.67 3.52 8.62
C ASP A 11 25.41 3.53 7.75
N LEU A 12 24.31 2.94 8.23
CA LEU A 12 23.04 2.93 7.49
C LEU A 12 22.46 4.34 7.27
N ARG A 13 22.67 5.25 8.22
CA ARG A 13 22.32 6.68 8.06
C ARG A 13 23.24 7.38 7.05
N ARG A 14 24.52 7.01 7.01
CA ARG A 14 25.52 7.57 6.09
C ARG A 14 25.29 7.09 4.65
N THR A 15 24.89 5.84 4.45
CA THR A 15 24.58 5.28 3.12
C THR A 15 23.21 5.70 2.60
N GLY A 16 22.35 6.27 3.46
CA GLY A 16 21.00 6.69 3.10
C GLY A 16 19.97 5.55 3.11
N GLU A 17 20.37 4.35 3.52
CA GLU A 17 19.49 3.18 3.71
C GLU A 17 18.47 3.40 4.84
N VAL A 18 18.82 4.21 5.84
CA VAL A 18 17.89 4.62 6.91
C VAL A 18 17.78 6.14 6.91
N ARG A 19 16.65 6.63 6.44
CA ARG A 19 16.28 8.05 6.55
C ARG A 19 15.54 8.29 7.86
N THR A 20 15.87 9.37 8.55
CA THR A 20 15.08 9.81 9.71
C THR A 20 13.77 10.45 9.25
N GLY A 21 12.72 10.40 10.07
CA GLY A 21 11.43 11.02 9.72
C GLY A 21 11.55 12.51 9.36
N ARG A 22 12.51 13.22 9.96
CA ARG A 22 12.83 14.62 9.62
C ARG A 22 13.44 14.78 8.23
N GLN A 23 14.39 13.92 7.84
CA GLN A 23 14.98 13.95 6.50
C GLN A 23 13.96 13.54 5.42
N PHE A 24 13.02 12.65 5.75
CA PHE A 24 11.90 12.32 4.87
C PHE A 24 10.95 13.51 4.69
N ALA A 25 10.61 14.20 5.78
CA ALA A 25 9.80 15.42 5.75
C ALA A 25 10.47 16.58 4.97
N GLU A 26 11.78 16.78 5.14
CA GLU A 26 12.55 17.80 4.41
C GLU A 26 12.63 17.45 2.90
N SER A 27 12.75 16.16 2.55
CA SER A 27 12.67 15.70 1.16
C SER A 27 11.30 15.97 0.53
N LEU A 28 10.21 15.74 1.27
CA LEU A 28 8.84 16.06 0.84
C LEU A 28 8.64 17.57 0.63
N GLN A 29 9.26 18.42 1.46
CA GLN A 29 9.19 19.88 1.33
C GLN A 29 9.97 20.43 0.12
N SER A 30 10.97 19.69 -0.38
CA SER A 30 11.83 20.15 -1.47
C SER A 30 11.16 20.16 -2.85
N GLY A 31 9.92 19.65 -2.99
CA GLY A 31 9.17 19.65 -4.24
C GLY A 31 9.76 18.79 -5.37
N ARG A 32 10.92 18.16 -5.15
CA ARG A 32 11.37 17.01 -5.93
C ARG A 32 10.63 15.78 -5.42
N GLU A 33 9.34 15.74 -5.70
CA GLU A 33 8.64 14.47 -5.72
C GLU A 33 9.28 13.65 -6.85
N ASP A 34 10.06 12.65 -6.47
CA ASP A 34 10.26 11.50 -7.36
C ASP A 34 8.86 10.94 -7.56
N ARG A 35 8.18 11.38 -8.63
CA ARG A 35 6.86 10.90 -9.02
C ARG A 35 6.95 9.39 -9.02
N LEU A 36 6.34 8.73 -8.04
CA LEU A 36 6.46 7.28 -7.83
C LEU A 36 6.06 6.49 -9.09
N PHE A 37 5.22 7.12 -9.91
CA PHE A 37 4.73 6.60 -11.18
C PHE A 37 4.78 7.70 -12.26
N PRO A 38 5.95 7.95 -12.86
CA PRO A 38 6.11 9.04 -13.82
C PRO A 38 5.18 8.85 -15.04
N GLY A 39 4.36 9.87 -15.32
CA GLY A 39 3.41 9.85 -16.45
C GLY A 39 2.09 9.13 -16.17
N GLU A 40 1.95 8.47 -15.02
CA GLU A 40 0.73 7.73 -14.64
C GLU A 40 0.05 8.28 -13.39
N GLY A 41 0.79 8.96 -12.51
CA GLY A 41 0.23 9.64 -11.35
C GLY A 41 0.07 11.15 -11.54
N ARG A 42 -0.79 11.75 -10.72
CA ARG A 42 -1.13 13.18 -10.72
C ARG A 42 -1.38 13.66 -9.29
N GLU A 43 -1.15 14.93 -9.02
CA GLU A 43 -1.63 15.57 -7.79
C GLU A 43 -3.11 15.95 -7.93
N GLU A 44 -3.88 15.75 -6.87
CA GLU A 44 -5.29 16.18 -6.77
C GLU A 44 -5.51 16.92 -5.45
N GLU A 45 -6.25 18.03 -5.50
CA GLU A 45 -6.66 18.79 -4.32
C GLU A 45 -7.91 18.15 -3.70
N THR A 46 -7.88 17.90 -2.40
CA THR A 46 -9.03 17.38 -1.66
C THR A 46 -9.42 18.34 -0.54
N LEU A 47 -10.56 18.09 0.12
CA LEU A 47 -10.96 18.83 1.31
C LEU A 47 -9.95 18.69 2.48
N PHE A 48 -9.04 17.73 2.40
CA PHE A 48 -8.01 17.45 3.41
C PHE A 48 -6.59 17.81 2.93
N GLY A 49 -6.47 18.52 1.79
CA GLY A 49 -5.21 18.91 1.17
C GLY A 49 -4.85 18.11 -0.07
N ARG A 50 -3.65 18.34 -0.61
CA ARG A 50 -3.15 17.67 -1.82
C ARG A 50 -2.78 16.22 -1.56
N CYS A 51 -3.11 15.36 -2.52
CA CYS A 51 -2.68 13.96 -2.54
C CYS A 51 -2.17 13.57 -3.93
N TYR A 52 -1.19 12.66 -3.99
CA TYR A 52 -0.71 12.08 -5.24
C TYR A 52 -1.48 10.79 -5.54
N ILE A 53 -2.17 10.77 -6.68
CA ILE A 53 -3.07 9.67 -7.09
C ILE A 53 -2.56 9.03 -8.38
N ARG A 54 -2.51 7.70 -8.42
CA ARG A 54 -2.44 6.91 -9.65
C ARG A 54 -3.70 6.05 -9.75
N GLU A 55 -4.33 6.07 -10.91
CA GLU A 55 -5.52 5.27 -11.20
C GLU A 55 -5.17 4.13 -12.17
N MET A 56 -5.67 2.94 -11.89
CA MET A 56 -5.57 1.79 -12.79
C MET A 56 -6.96 1.22 -13.04
N LEU A 57 -7.36 1.15 -14.30
CA LEU A 57 -8.62 0.58 -14.73
C LEU A 57 -8.34 -0.68 -15.56
N PHE A 58 -8.90 -1.81 -15.13
CA PHE A 58 -8.75 -3.07 -15.83
C PHE A 58 -10.10 -3.51 -16.42
N PRO A 59 -10.18 -3.79 -17.73
CA PRO A 59 -11.40 -4.36 -18.30
C PRO A 59 -11.61 -5.78 -17.77
N LEU A 60 -12.84 -6.29 -17.80
CA LEU A 60 -13.13 -7.67 -17.37
C LEU A 60 -12.39 -8.74 -18.20
N SER A 61 -11.99 -8.41 -19.44
CA SER A 61 -11.17 -9.26 -20.29
C SER A 61 -9.69 -9.33 -19.87
N TYR A 62 -9.26 -8.49 -18.93
CA TYR A 62 -7.88 -8.45 -18.45
C TYR A 62 -7.47 -9.79 -17.85
N GLN A 63 -6.30 -10.27 -18.27
CA GLN A 63 -5.69 -11.51 -17.80
C GLN A 63 -4.71 -11.18 -16.66
N HIS A 64 -5.00 -11.66 -15.46
CA HIS A 64 -4.12 -11.57 -14.29
C HIS A 64 -3.54 -12.96 -13.99
N GLY A 65 -2.27 -13.16 -14.34
CA GLY A 65 -1.64 -14.48 -14.28
C GLY A 65 -2.39 -15.48 -15.17
N ILE A 66 -2.88 -16.57 -14.57
CA ILE A 66 -3.63 -17.61 -15.28
C ILE A 66 -5.15 -17.38 -15.32
N SER A 67 -5.66 -16.33 -14.67
CA SER A 67 -7.10 -16.05 -14.56
C SER A 67 -7.49 -14.76 -15.28
N ARG A 68 -8.72 -14.70 -15.82
CA ARG A 68 -9.33 -13.44 -16.28
C ARG A 68 -10.11 -12.79 -15.14
N LEU A 69 -10.12 -11.46 -15.10
CA LEU A 69 -10.90 -10.72 -14.10
C LEU A 69 -12.41 -11.01 -14.21
N SER A 70 -12.93 -11.33 -15.40
CA SER A 70 -14.33 -11.76 -15.58
C SER A 70 -14.73 -12.96 -14.71
N GLY A 71 -13.77 -13.79 -14.29
CA GLY A 71 -14.00 -14.90 -13.36
C GLY A 71 -14.53 -14.45 -11.99
N ILE A 72 -14.31 -13.19 -11.58
CA ILE A 72 -14.86 -12.66 -10.31
C ILE A 72 -16.39 -12.65 -10.29
N SER A 73 -17.04 -12.72 -11.46
CA SER A 73 -18.49 -12.70 -11.58
C SER A 73 -19.20 -13.87 -10.88
N SER A 74 -18.50 -14.99 -10.69
CA SER A 74 -19.01 -16.16 -9.97
C SER A 74 -18.60 -16.19 -8.49
N CYS A 75 -17.83 -15.21 -8.01
CA CYS A 75 -17.40 -15.13 -6.61
C CYS A 75 -18.61 -14.89 -5.71
N CYS A 76 -18.69 -15.64 -4.62
CA CYS A 76 -19.73 -15.54 -3.61
C CYS A 76 -19.15 -15.57 -2.19
N GLY A 77 -19.98 -15.30 -1.20
CA GLY A 77 -19.56 -15.22 0.21
C GLY A 77 -18.82 -16.46 0.71
N THR A 78 -19.20 -17.66 0.28
CA THR A 78 -18.54 -18.90 0.67
C THR A 78 -17.08 -19.00 0.19
N ASP A 79 -16.75 -18.39 -0.95
CA ASP A 79 -15.37 -18.35 -1.47
C ASP A 79 -14.47 -17.48 -0.57
N LEU A 80 -15.04 -16.40 -0.01
CA LEU A 80 -14.35 -15.50 0.90
C LEU A 80 -14.25 -16.08 2.31
N ALA A 81 -15.30 -16.77 2.79
CA ALA A 81 -15.37 -17.34 4.12
C ALA A 81 -14.20 -18.28 4.42
N LEU A 82 -13.78 -19.08 3.44
CA LEU A 82 -12.63 -19.98 3.58
C LEU A 82 -11.31 -19.20 3.75
N SER A 83 -11.10 -18.19 2.90
CA SER A 83 -9.85 -17.41 2.87
C SER A 83 -9.70 -16.50 4.10
N ALA A 84 -10.82 -15.94 4.56
CA ALA A 84 -10.89 -15.11 5.77
C ALA A 84 -10.97 -15.93 7.07
N ARG A 85 -11.22 -17.26 6.97
CA ARG A 85 -11.54 -18.14 8.09
C ARG A 85 -12.72 -17.65 8.94
N ASP A 86 -13.72 -17.05 8.28
CA ASP A 86 -14.90 -16.49 8.91
C ASP A 86 -16.16 -16.96 8.20
N ARG A 87 -16.93 -17.83 8.87
CA ARG A 87 -18.17 -18.41 8.33
C ARG A 87 -19.32 -17.40 8.27
N SER A 88 -19.24 -16.28 8.98
CA SER A 88 -20.27 -15.23 8.90
C SER A 88 -20.35 -14.61 7.51
N LEU A 89 -19.28 -14.74 6.71
CA LEU A 89 -19.21 -14.27 5.33
C LEU A 89 -19.92 -15.16 4.32
N ASN A 90 -20.48 -16.32 4.69
CA ASN A 90 -21.14 -17.21 3.73
C ASN A 90 -22.26 -16.53 2.93
N ASP A 91 -23.03 -15.65 3.58
CA ASP A 91 -24.13 -14.89 2.98
C ASP A 91 -23.70 -13.52 2.45
N PHE A 92 -22.41 -13.18 2.53
CA PHE A 92 -21.87 -11.92 2.02
C PHE A 92 -21.96 -11.87 0.50
N ASN A 93 -22.38 -10.72 -0.06
CA ASN A 93 -22.43 -10.49 -1.49
C ASN A 93 -21.25 -9.61 -1.95
N PRO A 94 -20.21 -10.19 -2.60
CA PRO A 94 -19.04 -9.42 -3.03
C PRO A 94 -19.34 -8.34 -4.07
N ARG A 95 -20.47 -8.43 -4.78
CA ARG A 95 -20.87 -7.45 -5.82
C ARG A 95 -21.36 -6.13 -5.25
N GLU A 96 -21.73 -6.12 -3.99
CA GLU A 96 -22.25 -4.94 -3.27
C GLU A 96 -21.20 -4.36 -2.32
N ALA A 97 -19.94 -4.79 -2.47
CA ALA A 97 -18.85 -4.44 -1.57
C ALA A 97 -17.73 -3.65 -2.28
N LEU A 98 -17.05 -2.82 -1.50
CA LEU A 98 -15.79 -2.18 -1.87
C LEU A 98 -14.66 -2.80 -1.06
N PHE A 99 -13.67 -3.36 -1.74
CA PHE A 99 -12.48 -3.92 -1.11
C PHE A 99 -11.38 -2.84 -1.11
N LEU A 100 -10.88 -2.50 0.08
CA LEU A 100 -9.83 -1.51 0.27
C LEU A 100 -8.62 -2.18 0.92
N ASP A 101 -7.48 -2.05 0.25
CA ASP A 101 -6.18 -2.36 0.84
C ASP A 101 -5.49 -1.03 1.17
N ILE A 102 -5.20 -0.81 2.46
CA ILE A 102 -4.63 0.44 2.95
C ILE A 102 -3.23 0.17 3.49
N GLU A 103 -2.23 0.56 2.73
CA GLU A 103 -0.84 0.53 3.18
C GLU A 103 -0.44 1.89 3.74
N THR A 104 0.06 1.88 4.97
CA THR A 104 0.64 3.08 5.60
C THR A 104 2.16 2.99 5.54
N THR A 105 2.84 4.09 5.21
CA THR A 105 4.30 4.14 5.37
C THR A 105 4.62 3.93 6.85
N GLY A 106 5.35 2.87 7.15
CA GLY A 106 5.70 2.53 8.52
C GLY A 106 6.46 3.69 9.18
N LEU A 107 5.89 4.28 10.23
CA LEU A 107 6.67 5.05 11.19
C LEU A 107 7.76 4.11 11.72
N SER A 108 9.00 4.57 11.76
CA SER A 108 10.17 3.83 12.24
C SER A 108 9.85 3.05 13.53
N GLY A 109 9.64 1.73 13.41
CA GLY A 109 9.15 0.91 14.54
C GLY A 109 8.47 -0.41 14.16
N GLY A 110 7.99 -0.57 12.93
CA GLY A 110 7.39 -1.83 12.46
C GLY A 110 5.90 -1.71 12.19
N THR A 111 5.52 -2.18 11.00
CA THR A 111 4.19 -2.55 10.50
C THR A 111 3.03 -2.38 11.49
N GLY A 112 2.19 -1.37 11.28
CA GLY A 112 0.75 -1.40 11.64
C GLY A 112 0.36 -1.83 13.06
N THR A 113 1.29 -1.86 14.02
CA THR A 113 1.06 -2.36 15.37
C THR A 113 1.19 -1.19 16.32
N TRP A 114 0.05 -0.65 16.75
CA TRP A 114 -0.01 0.20 17.93
C TRP A 114 0.31 -0.67 19.15
N ALA A 115 1.35 -0.30 19.91
CA ALA A 115 1.63 -0.83 21.24
C ALA A 115 1.33 0.25 22.27
#